data_AF-A0A8I1DDT0-F1
#
_entry.id   AF-A0A8I1DDT0-F1
#
_cell.length_a   1.000
_cell.length_b   1.000
_cell.length_c   1.000
_cell.angle_alpha   90.00
_cell.angle_beta   90.00
_cell.angle_gamma   90.00
#
_symmetry.space_group_name_H-M   'P 1'
#
loop_
_entity.id
_entity.type
_entity.pdbx_description
1 polymer ?
#
loop_
_entity_poly.entity_id
_entity_poly.type
_entity_poly.pdbx_seq_one_letter_code
_entity_poly.pdbx_strand_id
1 'polypeptide(L)'
;MLFNHPIAVSCSCDYSCFHHAKARDVRYIEVQLPEKPFDPGQFRDMISTGGLRPVAFRMPPSAGLGTGKFNPGDWEKWLHLLHQSTDEEGRRLICSGRKVPLGIIFEYLDRHPADFSALQDFKDQYVKTIASQLEEIQKLCRPLGFELYLENAPMGGEHYFEPGRADLYPALRTPCHLLEIAENTGVRLCFDTANACITSNVLTYMHRSRSMFAGATEQEITHATNNWVDFYQQIQHHVGLVRLSYAHSWGDTKTTHHIPFPPSAYGELIEFAERIREETPVILPGEYLEEMIQTLHHLKKS
;
A
#
# COMPACT_ATOMS: atom_id res chain seq x y z
N MET A 1 -1.33 24.64 2.34
CA MET A 1 -1.01 23.27 1.91
C MET A 1 -1.91 22.85 0.76
N LEU A 2 -1.33 22.28 -0.32
CA LEU A 2 -2.01 21.88 -1.56
C LEU A 2 -3.30 21.10 -1.26
N PHE A 3 -3.19 20.13 -0.35
CA PHE A 3 -4.30 19.39 0.21
C PHE A 3 -4.93 20.13 1.39
N ASN A 4 -6.27 20.16 1.43
CA ASN A 4 -7.02 20.64 2.60
C ASN A 4 -7.36 19.49 3.60
N HIS A 5 -6.92 18.26 3.31
CA HIS A 5 -7.20 17.06 4.09
C HIS A 5 -6.41 17.00 5.42
N PRO A 6 -6.86 16.19 6.40
CA PRO A 6 -6.04 15.82 7.54
C PRO A 6 -4.76 15.14 7.04
N ILE A 7 -3.62 15.78 7.26
CA ILE A 7 -2.31 15.22 6.94
C ILE A 7 -1.86 14.39 8.12
N ALA A 8 -1.63 13.12 7.83
CA ALA A 8 -0.97 12.20 8.72
C ALA A 8 0.47 11.96 8.27
N VAL A 9 1.28 11.42 9.16
CA VAL A 9 2.64 10.97 8.85
C VAL A 9 2.79 9.49 9.14
N SER A 10 3.48 8.78 8.24
CA SER A 10 3.87 7.39 8.44
C SER A 10 4.99 7.31 9.47
N CYS A 11 4.78 6.53 10.52
CA CYS A 11 5.74 6.33 11.60
C CYS A 11 5.92 4.85 11.90
N SER A 12 7.16 4.42 12.11
CA SER A 12 7.42 3.18 12.82
C SER A 12 6.91 3.29 14.26
N CYS A 13 6.56 2.14 14.85
CA CYS A 13 6.15 2.03 16.24
C CYS A 13 7.35 2.23 17.19
N ASP A 14 7.87 3.46 17.23
CA ASP A 14 8.96 3.88 18.10
C ASP A 14 8.78 5.32 18.59
N TYR A 15 9.38 5.60 19.75
CA TYR A 15 9.23 6.89 20.43
C TYR A 15 9.85 8.05 19.63
N SER A 16 10.94 7.79 18.91
CA SER A 16 11.66 8.82 18.14
C SER A 16 10.84 9.35 16.97
N CYS A 17 10.15 8.49 16.23
CA CYS A 17 9.27 8.86 15.12
C CYS A 17 8.08 9.69 15.61
N PHE A 18 7.51 9.33 16.76
CA PHE A 18 6.39 10.06 17.32
C PHE A 18 6.81 11.46 17.79
N HIS A 19 7.99 11.57 18.41
CA HIS A 19 8.54 12.87 18.77
C HIS A 19 8.88 13.72 17.54
N HIS A 20 9.36 13.10 16.45
CA HIS A 20 9.62 13.79 15.19
C HIS A 20 8.33 14.35 14.57
N ALA A 21 7.27 13.56 14.51
CA ALA A 21 5.94 13.99 14.05
C ALA A 21 5.42 15.19 14.85
N LYS A 22 5.49 15.10 16.19
CA LYS A 22 5.07 16.16 17.10
C LYS A 22 5.86 17.46 16.91
N ALA A 23 7.18 17.36 16.70
CA ALA A 23 8.03 18.53 16.48
C ALA A 23 7.68 19.33 15.22
N ARG A 24 6.87 18.77 14.32
CA ARG A 24 6.38 19.41 13.08
C ARG A 24 4.89 19.73 13.12
N ASP A 25 4.32 19.82 14.32
CA ASP A 25 2.90 20.10 14.56
C ASP A 25 1.94 19.13 13.87
N VAL A 26 2.41 17.94 13.49
CA VAL A 26 1.55 16.88 12.94
C VAL A 26 0.88 16.14 14.10
N ARG A 27 -0.45 16.09 14.06
CA ARG A 27 -1.28 15.44 15.09
C ARG A 27 -1.71 14.03 14.73
N TYR A 28 -1.67 13.68 13.46
CA TYR A 28 -2.21 12.43 12.93
C TYR A 28 -1.08 11.52 12.47
N ILE A 29 -1.16 10.23 12.77
CA ILE A 29 -0.11 9.26 12.40
C ILE A 29 -0.69 7.99 11.79
N GLU A 30 -0.02 7.44 10.78
CA GLU A 30 -0.14 6.03 10.43
C GLU A 30 0.96 5.28 11.16
N VAL A 31 0.61 4.22 11.88
CA VAL A 31 1.60 3.43 12.64
C VAL A 31 1.91 2.14 11.92
N GLN A 32 3.15 1.96 11.48
CA GLN A 32 3.68 0.67 11.05
C GLN A 32 3.92 -0.21 12.28
N LEU A 33 3.16 -1.30 12.37
CA LEU A 33 3.29 -2.26 13.46
C LEU A 33 4.59 -3.07 13.30
N PRO A 34 5.26 -3.38 14.42
CA PRO A 34 6.50 -4.14 14.43
C PRO A 34 6.25 -5.63 14.19
N GLU A 35 7.30 -6.37 13.79
CA GLU A 35 7.21 -7.83 13.56
C GLU A 35 6.83 -8.63 14.82
N LYS A 36 7.09 -8.08 16.00
CA LYS A 36 6.79 -8.70 17.29
C LYS A 36 5.70 -7.91 18.01
N PRO A 37 4.74 -8.58 18.68
CA PRO A 37 3.78 -7.93 19.55
C PRO A 37 4.44 -6.98 20.55
N PHE A 38 3.78 -5.86 20.83
CA PHE A 38 4.20 -4.87 21.83
C PHE A 38 3.28 -4.89 23.05
N ASP A 39 3.71 -4.23 24.13
CA ASP A 39 2.90 -4.02 25.32
C ASP A 39 1.83 -2.93 25.07
N PRO A 40 0.53 -3.24 25.24
CA PRO A 40 -0.55 -2.29 25.00
C PRO A 40 -0.48 -1.02 25.84
N GLY A 41 -0.04 -1.13 27.10
CA GLY A 41 0.06 0.00 28.02
C GLY A 41 1.15 0.97 27.58
N GLN A 42 2.34 0.45 27.27
CA GLN A 42 3.46 1.25 26.74
C GLN A 42 3.08 1.96 25.44
N PHE A 43 2.38 1.28 24.53
CA PHE A 43 1.95 1.88 23.28
C PHE A 43 0.93 3.01 23.50
N ARG A 44 -0.04 2.79 24.39
CA ARG A 44 -1.02 3.82 24.78
C ARG A 44 -0.34 5.04 25.40
N ASP A 45 0.62 4.82 26.30
CA ASP A 45 1.39 5.89 26.94
C ASP A 45 2.22 6.68 25.91
N MET A 46 2.78 5.98 24.93
CA MET A 46 3.56 6.58 23.84
C MET A 46 2.70 7.48 22.94
N ILE A 47 1.50 7.03 22.54
CA ILE A 47 0.55 7.83 21.76
C ILE A 47 0.07 9.06 22.56
N SER A 48 -0.36 8.83 23.81
CA SER A 48 -0.94 9.88 24.66
C SER A 48 0.07 10.97 25.02
N THR A 49 1.31 10.61 25.38
CA THR A 49 2.40 11.56 25.65
C THR A 49 2.78 12.35 24.39
N GLY A 50 2.70 11.70 23.23
CA GLY A 50 2.87 12.34 21.93
C GLY A 50 1.78 13.37 21.61
N GLY A 51 0.59 13.22 22.17
CA GLY A 51 -0.59 13.98 21.75
C GLY A 51 -1.00 13.65 20.31
N LEU A 52 -0.64 12.45 19.84
CA LEU A 52 -0.86 11.99 18.48
C LEU A 52 -2.14 11.17 18.41
N ARG A 53 -2.74 11.12 17.22
CA ARG A 53 -3.95 10.34 16.93
C ARG A 53 -3.70 9.41 15.76
N PRO A 54 -3.72 8.08 15.96
CA PRO A 54 -3.57 7.14 14.87
C PRO A 54 -4.74 7.23 13.89
N VAL A 55 -4.48 7.50 12.61
CA VAL A 55 -5.49 7.44 11.54
C VAL A 55 -5.62 6.05 10.94
N ALA A 56 -4.56 5.24 11.06
CA ALA A 56 -4.49 3.87 10.58
C ALA A 56 -3.32 3.11 11.24
N PHE A 57 -3.44 1.78 11.27
CA PHE A 57 -2.39 0.86 11.68
C PHE A 57 -2.03 -0.03 10.49
N ARG A 58 -0.76 -0.04 10.09
CA ARG A 58 -0.28 -0.92 9.01
C ARG A 58 0.28 -2.19 9.62
N MET A 59 -0.28 -3.31 9.21
CA MET A 59 0.09 -4.62 9.72
C MET A 59 1.59 -4.91 9.49
N PRO A 60 2.21 -5.76 10.33
CA PRO A 60 3.60 -6.13 10.13
C PRO A 60 3.82 -6.77 8.76
N PRO A 61 5.00 -6.60 8.12
CA PRO A 61 5.31 -7.23 6.83
C PRO A 61 5.10 -8.76 6.83
N SER A 62 5.38 -9.43 7.95
CA SER A 62 5.09 -10.87 8.10
C SER A 62 3.61 -11.23 8.03
N ALA A 63 2.68 -10.31 8.21
CA ALA A 63 1.24 -10.55 8.10
C ALA A 63 0.69 -10.44 6.66
N GLY A 64 1.56 -10.33 5.64
CA GLY A 64 1.14 -10.21 4.24
C GLY A 64 0.26 -11.36 3.72
N LEU A 65 -0.66 -11.03 2.81
CA LEU A 65 -1.71 -11.92 2.27
C LEU A 65 -1.32 -12.64 0.97
N GLY A 66 -2.11 -13.65 0.59
CA GLY A 66 -2.08 -14.29 -0.73
C GLY A 66 -1.24 -15.55 -0.85
N THR A 67 -0.12 -15.67 -0.13
CA THR A 67 0.68 -16.91 -0.08
C THR A 67 1.19 -17.26 1.31
N GLY A 68 1.56 -18.53 1.50
CA GLY A 68 2.07 -19.06 2.76
C GLY A 68 0.97 -19.51 3.73
N LYS A 69 1.35 -19.88 4.96
CA LYS A 69 0.41 -20.29 6.00
C LYS A 69 -0.31 -19.06 6.55
N PHE A 70 -1.55 -18.84 6.11
CA PHE A 70 -2.44 -17.87 6.73
C PHE A 70 -2.98 -18.43 8.05
N ASN A 71 -2.93 -17.61 9.10
CA ASN A 71 -3.41 -18.00 10.43
C ASN A 71 -4.30 -16.89 11.02
N PRO A 72 -5.63 -17.07 11.04
CA PRO A 72 -6.56 -16.13 11.65
C PRO A 72 -6.25 -15.81 13.12
N GLY A 73 -5.73 -16.78 13.87
CA GLY A 73 -5.43 -16.60 15.29
C GLY A 73 -4.30 -15.60 15.55
N ASP A 74 -3.39 -15.38 14.60
CA ASP A 74 -2.36 -14.35 14.75
C ASP A 74 -2.92 -12.95 14.46
N TRP A 75 -3.89 -12.84 13.54
CA TRP A 75 -4.64 -11.61 13.31
C TRP A 75 -5.50 -11.23 14.51
N GLU A 76 -6.21 -12.19 15.11
CA GLU A 76 -7.03 -11.97 16.29
C GLU A 76 -6.22 -11.40 17.46
N LYS A 77 -5.00 -11.92 17.71
CA LYS A 77 -4.08 -11.38 18.72
C LYS A 77 -3.73 -9.92 18.44
N TRP A 78 -3.35 -9.59 17.21
CA TRP A 78 -3.01 -8.21 16.82
C TRP A 78 -4.19 -7.26 17.01
N LEU A 79 -5.38 -7.67 16.57
CA LEU A 79 -6.60 -6.89 16.71
C LEU A 79 -6.94 -6.62 18.19
N HIS A 80 -6.82 -7.62 19.07
CA HIS A 80 -7.04 -7.43 20.50
C HIS A 80 -6.00 -6.51 21.14
N LEU A 81 -4.72 -6.63 20.78
CA LEU A 81 -3.68 -5.73 21.26
C LEU A 81 -3.98 -4.28 20.87
N LEU A 82 -4.30 -4.03 19.59
CA LEU A 82 -4.67 -2.70 19.10
C LEU A 82 -5.95 -2.18 19.79
N HIS A 83 -6.95 -3.04 19.94
CA HIS A 83 -8.20 -2.71 20.62
C HIS A 83 -7.95 -2.25 22.06
N GLN A 84 -7.05 -2.92 22.77
CA GLN A 84 -6.63 -2.56 24.13
C GLN A 84 -5.73 -1.33 24.17
N SER A 85 -5.08 -0.95 23.08
CA SER A 85 -4.10 0.15 23.11
C SER A 85 -4.68 1.49 22.64
N THR A 86 -5.94 1.50 22.18
CA THR A 86 -6.54 2.64 21.50
C THR A 86 -8.02 2.78 21.88
N ASP A 87 -8.45 4.00 22.19
CA ASP A 87 -9.82 4.27 22.64
C ASP A 87 -10.74 4.79 21.51
N GLU A 88 -10.20 5.02 20.31
CA GLU A 88 -10.97 5.56 19.18
C GLU A 88 -11.80 4.49 18.45
N GLU A 89 -13.02 4.84 18.06
CA GLU A 89 -13.85 4.06 17.13
C GLU A 89 -13.45 4.32 15.66
N GLY A 90 -13.77 3.39 14.75
CA GLY A 90 -13.48 3.56 13.31
C GLY A 90 -12.00 3.40 12.96
N ARG A 91 -11.31 2.50 13.66
CA ARG A 91 -9.87 2.26 13.48
C ARG A 91 -9.61 1.61 12.13
N ARG A 92 -8.69 2.18 11.35
CA ARG A 92 -8.33 1.65 10.04
C ARG A 92 -7.15 0.70 10.17
N LEU A 93 -7.27 -0.48 9.58
CA LEU A 93 -6.20 -1.48 9.52
C LEU A 93 -5.77 -1.67 8.08
N ILE A 94 -4.50 -1.40 7.77
CA ILE A 94 -3.93 -1.55 6.43
C ILE A 94 -3.21 -2.89 6.37
N CYS A 95 -3.54 -3.67 5.35
CA CYS A 95 -2.87 -4.92 5.01
C CYS A 95 -2.32 -4.86 3.58
N SER A 96 -1.31 -5.66 3.30
CA SER A 96 -0.67 -5.74 1.99
C SER A 96 -0.57 -7.19 1.52
N GLY A 97 -0.39 -7.38 0.21
CA GLY A 97 -0.04 -8.69 -0.33
C GLY A 97 1.36 -9.12 0.13
N ARG A 98 1.66 -10.41 -0.01
CA ARG A 98 3.00 -10.97 0.19
C ARG A 98 3.70 -11.16 -1.15
N LYS A 99 4.98 -10.81 -1.22
CA LYS A 99 5.84 -11.13 -2.37
C LYS A 99 6.00 -12.64 -2.52
N VAL A 100 6.11 -13.11 -3.75
CA VAL A 100 6.26 -14.51 -4.12
C VAL A 100 7.57 -14.65 -4.89
N PRO A 101 8.43 -15.63 -4.52
CA PRO A 101 9.61 -15.96 -5.31
C PRO A 101 9.23 -16.31 -6.74
N LEU A 102 9.92 -15.71 -7.70
CA LEU A 102 9.63 -15.91 -9.12
C LEU A 102 9.77 -17.38 -9.55
N GLY A 103 10.64 -18.14 -8.87
CA GLY A 103 10.76 -19.59 -9.05
C GLY A 103 9.45 -20.36 -8.81
N ILE A 104 8.59 -19.91 -7.88
CA ILE A 104 7.28 -20.53 -7.64
C ILE A 104 6.36 -20.34 -8.84
N ILE A 105 6.42 -19.17 -9.49
CA ILE A 105 5.64 -18.89 -10.69
C ILE A 105 6.16 -19.74 -11.85
N PHE A 106 7.48 -19.82 -12.03
CA PHE A 106 8.06 -20.67 -13.07
C PHE A 106 7.74 -22.15 -12.88
N GLU A 107 7.85 -22.68 -11.66
CA GLU A 107 7.44 -24.05 -11.35
C GLU A 107 5.95 -24.30 -11.65
N TYR A 108 5.10 -23.29 -11.43
CA TYR A 108 3.68 -23.39 -11.80
C TYR A 108 3.51 -23.46 -13.33
N LEU A 109 4.21 -22.62 -14.08
CA LEU A 109 4.18 -22.61 -15.56
C LEU A 109 4.76 -23.91 -16.14
N ASP A 110 5.84 -24.45 -15.56
CA ASP A 110 6.47 -25.70 -16.00
C ASP A 110 5.55 -26.93 -15.81
N ARG A 111 4.64 -26.86 -14.84
CA ARG A 111 3.58 -27.88 -14.64
C ARG A 111 2.43 -27.74 -15.65
N HIS A 112 2.36 -26.63 -16.38
CA HIS A 112 1.32 -26.32 -17.38
C HIS A 112 1.92 -25.83 -18.72
N PRO A 113 2.83 -26.59 -19.35
CA PRO A 113 3.75 -26.09 -20.40
C PRO A 113 3.09 -25.71 -21.75
N ALA A 114 1.79 -25.93 -21.92
CA ALA A 114 1.03 -25.58 -23.13
C ALA A 114 -0.18 -24.66 -22.84
N ASP A 115 -0.33 -24.22 -21.60
CA ASP A 115 -1.41 -23.35 -21.19
C ASP A 115 -0.93 -21.89 -21.20
N PHE A 116 -1.26 -21.18 -22.27
CA PHE A 116 -0.93 -19.76 -22.43
C PHE A 116 -1.67 -18.86 -21.43
N SER A 117 -2.70 -19.38 -20.75
CA SER A 117 -3.45 -18.69 -19.71
C SER A 117 -2.91 -18.97 -18.30
N ALA A 118 -1.96 -19.90 -18.13
CA ALA A 118 -1.50 -20.36 -16.81
C ALA A 118 -1.02 -19.21 -15.89
N LEU A 119 -0.40 -18.16 -16.44
CA LEU A 119 0.00 -17.01 -15.65
C LEU A 119 -1.20 -16.19 -15.15
N GLN A 120 -2.25 -16.07 -15.97
CA GLN A 120 -3.50 -15.43 -15.56
C GLN A 120 -4.18 -16.27 -14.49
N ASP A 121 -4.29 -17.59 -14.68
CA ASP A 121 -4.89 -18.51 -13.71
C ASP A 121 -4.19 -18.47 -12.35
N PHE A 122 -2.85 -18.40 -12.35
CA PHE A 122 -2.07 -18.24 -11.12
C PHE A 122 -2.45 -16.95 -10.37
N LYS A 123 -2.61 -15.83 -11.09
CA LYS A 123 -3.00 -14.55 -10.49
C LYS A 123 -4.43 -14.54 -10.01
N ASP A 124 -5.35 -15.12 -10.78
CA ASP A 124 -6.75 -15.25 -10.38
C ASP A 124 -6.86 -16.08 -9.10
N GLN A 125 -6.08 -17.16 -8.99
CA GLN A 125 -5.98 -17.95 -7.76
C GLN A 125 -5.41 -17.13 -6.59
N TYR A 126 -4.37 -16.33 -6.83
CA TYR A 126 -3.79 -15.44 -5.83
C TYR A 126 -4.81 -14.38 -5.36
N VAL A 127 -5.53 -13.75 -6.28
CA VAL A 127 -6.60 -12.76 -6.00
C VAL A 127 -7.73 -13.40 -5.19
N LYS A 128 -8.23 -14.57 -5.58
CA LYS A 128 -9.24 -15.33 -4.83
C LYS A 128 -8.76 -15.70 -3.43
N THR A 129 -7.49 -16.07 -3.29
CA THR A 129 -6.89 -16.41 -1.99
C THR A 129 -6.86 -15.18 -1.09
N ILE A 130 -6.44 -14.02 -1.60
CA ILE A 130 -6.47 -12.75 -0.85
C ILE A 130 -7.91 -12.40 -0.46
N ALA A 131 -8.86 -12.46 -1.38
CA ALA A 131 -10.25 -12.14 -1.10
C ALA A 131 -10.81 -13.02 0.05
N SER A 132 -10.58 -14.33 0.01
CA SER A 132 -11.00 -15.25 1.07
C SER A 132 -10.33 -14.92 2.42
N GLN A 133 -9.03 -14.60 2.44
CA GLN A 133 -8.33 -14.20 3.67
C GLN A 133 -8.87 -12.90 4.24
N LEU A 134 -9.17 -11.90 3.38
CA LEU A 134 -9.76 -10.63 3.78
C LEU A 134 -11.14 -10.82 4.39
N GLU A 135 -11.98 -11.69 3.83
CA GLU A 135 -13.30 -12.02 4.41
C GLU A 135 -13.17 -12.62 5.81
N GLU A 136 -12.19 -13.49 6.04
CA GLU A 136 -11.90 -14.04 7.37
C GLU A 136 -11.44 -12.96 8.35
N ILE A 137 -10.53 -12.07 7.93
CA ILE A 137 -10.05 -10.96 8.76
C ILE A 137 -11.18 -9.97 9.06
N GLN A 138 -12.05 -9.67 8.10
CA GLN A 138 -13.20 -8.79 8.30
C GLN A 138 -14.15 -9.31 9.38
N LYS A 139 -14.36 -10.63 9.46
CA LYS A 139 -15.17 -11.24 10.54
C LYS A 139 -14.56 -10.97 11.92
N LEU A 140 -13.23 -10.90 12.03
CA LEU A 140 -12.52 -10.55 13.26
C LEU A 140 -12.53 -9.03 13.52
N CYS A 141 -12.43 -8.22 12.48
CA CYS A 141 -12.39 -6.75 12.58
C CYS A 141 -13.72 -6.14 13.03
N ARG A 142 -14.86 -6.63 12.50
CA ARG A 142 -16.19 -6.03 12.73
C ARG A 142 -16.58 -5.92 14.21
N PRO A 143 -16.46 -6.98 15.05
CA PRO A 143 -16.82 -6.89 16.47
C PRO A 143 -15.95 -5.90 17.25
N LEU A 144 -14.73 -5.65 16.79
CA LEU A 144 -13.76 -4.76 17.42
C LEU A 144 -13.78 -3.34 16.83
N GLY A 145 -14.67 -3.07 15.86
CA GLY A 145 -14.84 -1.76 15.23
C GLY A 145 -13.65 -1.34 14.35
N PHE A 146 -12.97 -2.30 13.72
CA PHE A 146 -11.92 -2.02 12.73
C PHE A 146 -12.47 -2.04 11.31
N GLU A 147 -12.06 -1.08 10.51
CA GLU A 147 -12.22 -1.08 9.06
C GLU A 147 -10.96 -1.61 8.39
N LEU A 148 -11.11 -2.55 7.45
CA LEU A 148 -9.99 -3.18 6.76
C LEU A 148 -9.70 -2.50 5.41
N TYR A 149 -8.43 -2.21 5.18
CA TYR A 149 -7.91 -1.56 3.98
C TYR A 149 -6.85 -2.44 3.32
N LEU A 150 -6.94 -2.60 2.00
CA LEU A 150 -5.93 -3.29 1.20
C LEU A 150 -5.04 -2.28 0.47
N GLU A 151 -3.73 -2.42 0.63
CA GLU A 151 -2.73 -1.59 -0.04
C GLU A 151 -2.38 -2.14 -1.43
N ASN A 152 -2.29 -1.27 -2.44
CA ASN A 152 -1.79 -1.65 -3.76
C ASN A 152 -0.28 -1.92 -3.73
N ALA A 153 0.16 -2.85 -4.56
CA ALA A 153 1.56 -3.29 -4.62
C ALA A 153 2.30 -2.71 -5.86
N PRO A 154 3.62 -2.55 -5.80
CA PRO A 154 4.42 -2.16 -6.95
C PRO A 154 4.63 -3.33 -7.91
N MET A 155 4.87 -3.00 -9.18
CA MET A 155 5.40 -3.93 -10.18
C MET A 155 6.88 -4.18 -9.92
N GLY A 156 7.19 -5.09 -9.00
CA GLY A 156 8.56 -5.52 -8.69
C GLY A 156 8.89 -5.52 -7.21
N GLY A 157 10.20 -5.50 -6.95
CA GLY A 157 10.84 -5.72 -5.66
C GLY A 157 12.29 -5.25 -5.68
N GLU A 158 12.88 -4.96 -4.52
CA GLU A 158 14.34 -4.95 -4.38
C GLU A 158 14.87 -6.28 -4.96
N HIS A 159 15.73 -6.20 -5.99
CA HIS A 159 16.25 -7.35 -6.75
C HIS A 159 15.30 -8.03 -7.77
N TYR A 160 14.20 -7.40 -8.19
CA TYR A 160 13.26 -7.99 -9.17
C TYR A 160 13.91 -8.44 -10.50
N PHE A 161 14.97 -7.75 -10.93
CA PHE A 161 15.72 -8.11 -12.14
C PHE A 161 16.93 -9.03 -11.87
N GLU A 162 17.17 -9.44 -10.62
CA GLU A 162 18.29 -10.33 -10.27
C GLU A 162 17.87 -11.81 -10.36
N PRO A 163 18.53 -12.61 -11.22
CA PRO A 163 18.27 -14.04 -11.31
C PRO A 163 18.43 -14.73 -9.94
N GLY A 164 17.45 -15.57 -9.57
CA GLY A 164 17.48 -16.35 -8.32
C GLY A 164 17.22 -15.55 -7.04
N ARG A 165 16.98 -14.24 -7.14
CA ARG A 165 16.64 -13.35 -6.02
C ARG A 165 15.36 -12.54 -6.24
N ALA A 166 14.76 -12.69 -7.42
CA ALA A 166 13.55 -11.98 -7.80
C ALA A 166 12.34 -12.51 -7.01
N ASP A 167 11.82 -11.65 -6.14
CA ASP A 167 10.49 -11.77 -5.57
C ASP A 167 9.58 -10.72 -6.21
N LEU A 168 8.29 -11.05 -6.38
CA LEU A 168 7.32 -10.13 -6.97
C LEU A 168 5.95 -10.24 -6.31
N TYR A 169 5.16 -9.18 -6.39
CA TYR A 169 3.73 -9.23 -6.08
C TYR A 169 2.96 -9.73 -7.30
N PRO A 170 2.30 -10.92 -7.24
CA PRO A 170 1.63 -11.49 -8.41
C PRO A 170 0.43 -10.65 -8.86
N ALA A 171 -0.27 -10.05 -7.91
CA ALA A 171 -1.44 -9.21 -8.12
C ALA A 171 -1.37 -7.92 -7.26
N LEU A 172 -2.52 -7.23 -7.09
CA LEU A 172 -2.69 -5.97 -6.34
C LEU A 172 -2.02 -4.73 -6.95
N ARG A 173 -1.39 -4.88 -8.09
CA ARG A 173 -0.60 -3.83 -8.74
C ARG A 173 -1.32 -3.14 -9.88
N THR A 174 -2.52 -3.56 -10.24
CA THR A 174 -3.33 -2.98 -11.32
C THR A 174 -4.73 -2.65 -10.82
N PRO A 175 -5.43 -1.67 -11.43
CA PRO A 175 -6.80 -1.35 -11.05
C PRO A 175 -7.75 -2.54 -11.06
N CYS A 176 -7.67 -3.40 -12.08
CA CYS A 176 -8.55 -4.57 -12.24
C CYS A 176 -8.50 -5.51 -11.01
N HIS A 177 -7.31 -6.00 -10.63
CA HIS A 177 -7.16 -6.83 -9.42
C HIS A 177 -7.69 -6.15 -8.15
N LEU A 178 -7.47 -4.85 -7.99
CA LEU A 178 -7.89 -4.12 -6.80
C LEU A 178 -9.40 -3.93 -6.74
N LEU A 179 -10.03 -3.61 -7.88
CA LEU A 179 -11.48 -3.49 -8.01
C LEU A 179 -12.15 -4.84 -7.76
N GLU A 180 -11.65 -5.92 -8.36
CA GLU A 180 -12.19 -7.27 -8.13
C GLU A 180 -12.20 -7.61 -6.64
N ILE A 181 -11.10 -7.35 -5.92
CA ILE A 181 -11.05 -7.64 -4.48
C ILE A 181 -11.97 -6.72 -3.69
N ALA A 182 -11.94 -5.41 -3.97
CA ALA A 182 -12.72 -4.42 -3.23
C ALA A 182 -14.23 -4.62 -3.42
N GLU A 183 -14.67 -4.96 -4.63
CA GLU A 183 -16.08 -5.21 -4.95
C GLU A 183 -16.56 -6.54 -4.35
N ASN A 184 -15.75 -7.60 -4.38
CA ASN A 184 -16.12 -8.91 -3.84
C ASN A 184 -16.15 -8.94 -2.30
N THR A 185 -15.22 -8.25 -1.64
CA THR A 185 -15.07 -8.31 -0.18
C THR A 185 -15.64 -7.09 0.55
N GLY A 186 -15.88 -5.99 -0.17
CA GLY A 186 -16.27 -4.71 0.43
C GLY A 186 -15.16 -4.02 1.22
N VAL A 187 -13.91 -4.48 1.15
CA VAL A 187 -12.77 -3.77 1.77
C VAL A 187 -12.53 -2.43 1.08
N ARG A 188 -12.01 -1.46 1.84
CA ARG A 188 -11.54 -0.19 1.27
C ARG A 188 -10.11 -0.35 0.77
N LEU A 189 -9.66 0.58 -0.06
CA LEU A 189 -8.29 0.60 -0.57
C LEU A 189 -7.45 1.67 0.13
N CYS A 190 -6.22 1.31 0.48
CA CYS A 190 -5.14 2.23 0.80
C CYS A 190 -4.33 2.44 -0.49
N PHE A 191 -4.44 3.63 -1.09
CA PHE A 191 -3.76 3.94 -2.33
C PHE A 191 -2.37 4.52 -2.06
N ASP A 192 -1.35 3.73 -2.34
CA ASP A 192 0.05 4.13 -2.32
C ASP A 192 0.47 4.63 -3.71
N THR A 193 0.70 5.93 -3.80
CA THR A 193 1.02 6.62 -5.06
C THR A 193 2.36 6.20 -5.62
N ALA A 194 3.32 5.85 -4.76
CA ALA A 194 4.66 5.45 -5.18
C ALA A 194 4.63 4.05 -5.82
N ASN A 195 3.88 3.12 -5.22
CA ASN A 195 3.63 1.80 -5.80
C ASN A 195 2.92 1.90 -7.16
N ALA A 196 1.89 2.75 -7.26
CA ALA A 196 1.17 2.96 -8.51
C ALA A 196 2.04 3.64 -9.58
N CYS A 197 2.96 4.52 -9.19
CA CYS A 197 3.94 5.15 -10.08
C CYS A 197 4.89 4.11 -10.68
N ILE A 198 5.46 3.22 -9.86
CA ILE A 198 6.30 2.11 -10.34
C ILE A 198 5.50 1.26 -11.34
N THR A 199 4.30 0.81 -10.98
CA THR A 199 3.53 -0.08 -11.85
C THR A 199 3.14 0.56 -13.18
N SER A 200 2.63 1.79 -13.16
CA SER A 200 2.21 2.48 -14.39
C SER A 200 3.38 2.68 -15.35
N ASN A 201 4.53 3.07 -14.82
CA ASN A 201 5.75 3.27 -15.62
C ASN A 201 6.26 1.95 -16.22
N VAL A 202 6.36 0.91 -15.39
CA VAL A 202 6.87 -0.39 -15.79
C VAL A 202 5.98 -1.02 -16.87
N LEU A 203 4.65 -1.03 -16.68
CA LEU A 203 3.73 -1.58 -17.68
C LEU A 203 3.69 -0.74 -18.97
N THR A 204 3.73 0.58 -18.87
CA THR A 204 3.83 1.47 -20.05
C THR A 204 5.11 1.20 -20.83
N TYR A 205 6.24 0.97 -20.16
CA TYR A 205 7.48 0.59 -20.82
C TYR A 205 7.38 -0.77 -21.51
N MET A 206 6.80 -1.78 -20.85
CA MET A 206 6.58 -3.10 -21.45
C MET A 206 5.72 -3.01 -22.71
N HIS A 207 4.65 -2.22 -22.66
CA HIS A 207 3.77 -1.99 -23.81
C HIS A 207 4.53 -1.38 -24.99
N ARG A 208 5.37 -0.35 -24.74
CA ARG A 208 6.17 0.32 -25.78
C ARG A 208 7.29 -0.55 -26.33
N SER A 209 7.97 -1.29 -25.46
CA SER A 209 9.11 -2.15 -25.84
C SER A 209 8.70 -3.50 -26.42
N ARG A 210 7.40 -3.86 -26.33
CA ARG A 210 6.88 -5.20 -26.66
C ARG A 210 7.60 -6.32 -25.92
N SER A 211 8.10 -6.01 -24.72
CA SER A 211 8.81 -6.96 -23.87
C SER A 211 7.86 -7.50 -22.82
N MET A 212 7.63 -8.81 -22.81
CA MET A 212 6.94 -9.48 -21.70
C MET A 212 7.99 -9.84 -20.65
N PHE A 213 7.83 -9.31 -19.43
CA PHE A 213 8.66 -9.73 -18.30
C PHE A 213 7.92 -10.75 -17.45
N ALA A 214 8.71 -11.56 -16.76
CA ALA A 214 8.24 -12.61 -15.88
C ALA A 214 7.27 -12.05 -14.84
N GLY A 215 6.00 -12.41 -15.01
CA GLY A 215 4.94 -12.03 -14.10
C GLY A 215 3.93 -11.03 -14.66
N ALA A 216 4.14 -10.32 -15.77
CA ALA A 216 3.12 -9.48 -16.42
C ALA A 216 2.30 -10.27 -17.44
N THR A 217 0.96 -10.16 -17.44
CA THR A 217 0.14 -10.74 -18.52
C THR A 217 0.00 -9.73 -19.66
N GLU A 218 -0.26 -10.22 -20.88
CA GLU A 218 -0.50 -9.35 -22.04
C GLU A 218 -1.66 -8.38 -21.79
N GLN A 219 -2.70 -8.83 -21.08
CA GLN A 219 -3.83 -7.99 -20.70
C GLN A 219 -3.43 -6.83 -19.78
N GLU A 220 -2.60 -7.07 -18.76
CA GLU A 220 -2.09 -5.99 -17.90
C GLU A 220 -1.24 -4.98 -18.68
N ILE A 221 -0.44 -5.45 -19.63
CA ILE A 221 0.42 -4.59 -20.46
C ILE A 221 -0.44 -3.74 -21.40
N THR A 222 -1.45 -4.34 -22.05
CA THR A 222 -2.31 -3.67 -23.04
C THR A 222 -3.24 -2.65 -22.39
N HIS A 223 -3.68 -2.92 -21.16
CA HIS A 223 -4.58 -2.03 -20.40
C HIS A 223 -3.84 -1.23 -19.32
N ALA A 224 -2.53 -1.06 -19.47
CA ALA A 224 -1.73 -0.27 -18.56
C ALA A 224 -2.22 1.18 -18.48
N THR A 225 -2.28 1.73 -17.27
CA THR A 225 -2.51 3.15 -17.05
C THR A 225 -1.27 3.95 -17.45
N ASN A 226 -1.46 5.12 -18.09
CA ASN A 226 -0.32 5.92 -18.55
C ASN A 226 0.51 6.49 -17.40
N ASN A 227 -0.16 6.83 -16.30
CA ASN A 227 0.43 7.34 -15.08
C ASN A 227 -0.38 6.86 -13.86
N TRP A 228 0.10 7.21 -12.66
CA TRP A 228 -0.54 6.82 -11.40
C TRP A 228 -1.81 7.63 -11.07
N VAL A 229 -2.02 8.79 -11.71
CA VAL A 229 -3.25 9.58 -11.57
C VAL A 229 -4.41 8.90 -12.32
N ASP A 230 -4.15 8.40 -13.53
CA ASP A 230 -5.06 7.55 -14.31
C ASP A 230 -5.40 6.26 -13.54
N PHE A 231 -4.41 5.68 -12.87
CA PHE A 231 -4.61 4.54 -11.96
C PHE A 231 -5.61 4.88 -10.86
N TYR A 232 -5.36 5.98 -10.14
CA TYR A 232 -6.25 6.44 -9.08
C TYR A 232 -7.67 6.65 -9.59
N GLN A 233 -7.83 7.28 -10.76
CA GLN A 233 -9.13 7.57 -11.35
C GLN A 233 -10.01 6.32 -11.51
N GLN A 234 -9.40 5.17 -11.84
CA GLN A 234 -10.13 3.91 -12.00
C GLN A 234 -10.59 3.32 -10.66
N ILE A 235 -9.85 3.54 -9.58
CA ILE A 235 -10.14 2.92 -8.27
C ILE A 235 -10.69 3.88 -7.21
N GLN A 236 -10.75 5.18 -7.49
CA GLN A 236 -11.04 6.25 -6.53
C GLN A 236 -12.29 6.02 -5.67
N HIS A 237 -13.31 5.30 -6.19
CA HIS A 237 -14.54 5.03 -5.45
C HIS A 237 -14.35 4.09 -4.26
N HIS A 238 -13.32 3.24 -4.31
CA HIS A 238 -12.98 2.28 -3.26
C HIS A 238 -11.85 2.77 -2.34
N VAL A 239 -11.13 3.83 -2.73
CA VAL A 239 -10.05 4.41 -1.93
C VAL A 239 -10.62 5.17 -0.74
N GLY A 240 -10.18 4.82 0.48
CA GLY A 240 -10.49 5.58 1.69
C GLY A 240 -9.26 6.11 2.42
N LEU A 241 -8.06 5.87 1.90
CA LEU A 241 -6.80 6.36 2.45
C LEU A 241 -5.76 6.49 1.34
N VAL A 242 -4.91 7.52 1.40
CA VAL A 242 -3.82 7.72 0.44
C VAL A 242 -2.48 7.82 1.18
N ARG A 243 -1.49 7.02 0.74
CA ARG A 243 -0.08 7.20 1.09
C ARG A 243 0.59 7.94 -0.05
N LEU A 244 0.93 9.21 0.21
CA LEU A 244 1.39 10.15 -0.80
C LEU A 244 2.91 10.28 -0.76
N SER A 245 3.56 9.71 -1.77
CA SER A 245 4.98 9.84 -2.04
C SER A 245 5.28 9.52 -3.50
N TYR A 246 6.49 9.81 -3.95
CA TYR A 246 6.92 9.51 -5.31
C TYR A 246 7.80 8.26 -5.35
N ALA A 247 7.95 7.70 -6.54
CA ALA A 247 8.96 6.72 -6.85
C ALA A 247 9.58 7.01 -8.22
N HIS A 248 10.88 6.75 -8.35
CA HIS A 248 11.47 6.69 -9.68
C HIS A 248 10.90 5.48 -10.44
N SER A 249 10.78 5.63 -11.76
CA SER A 249 9.98 4.78 -12.66
C SER A 249 10.25 3.26 -12.64
N TRP A 250 11.28 2.81 -11.92
CA TRP A 250 11.74 1.42 -11.85
C TRP A 250 12.18 1.00 -10.45
N GLY A 251 12.21 1.93 -9.50
CA GLY A 251 13.01 1.77 -8.31
C GLY A 251 12.18 1.37 -7.10
N ASP A 252 12.11 0.07 -6.79
CA ASP A 252 11.75 -0.42 -5.44
C ASP A 252 13.04 -0.61 -4.60
N THR A 253 13.79 0.48 -4.44
CA THR A 253 14.94 0.54 -3.52
C THR A 253 14.72 1.67 -2.53
N LYS A 254 15.43 1.64 -1.39
CA LYS A 254 15.29 2.66 -0.34
C LYS A 254 15.56 4.09 -0.83
N THR A 255 16.39 4.27 -1.84
CA THR A 255 16.75 5.61 -2.38
C THR A 255 15.83 6.08 -3.50
N THR A 256 14.91 5.22 -3.97
CA THR A 256 14.10 5.50 -5.16
C THR A 256 12.61 5.32 -4.92
N HIS A 257 12.21 4.75 -3.78
CA HIS A 257 10.84 4.45 -3.39
C HIS A 257 10.45 5.26 -2.14
N HIS A 258 9.20 5.76 -2.11
CA HIS A 258 8.68 6.65 -1.05
C HIS A 258 9.50 7.93 -0.84
N ILE A 259 9.98 8.50 -1.94
CA ILE A 259 10.77 9.74 -1.96
C ILE A 259 9.87 10.97 -2.17
N PRO A 260 10.40 12.19 -1.97
CA PRO A 260 9.71 13.42 -2.33
C PRO A 260 9.40 13.52 -3.82
N PHE A 261 8.35 14.26 -4.16
CA PHE A 261 8.02 14.54 -5.57
C PHE A 261 9.08 15.46 -6.18
N PRO A 262 9.74 15.05 -7.28
CA PRO A 262 10.62 15.94 -8.01
C PRO A 262 9.80 16.99 -8.79
N PRO A 263 10.38 18.15 -9.16
CA PRO A 263 9.67 19.19 -9.90
C PRO A 263 9.01 18.72 -11.20
N SER A 264 9.61 17.73 -11.88
CA SER A 264 9.05 17.12 -13.08
C SER A 264 7.71 16.41 -12.86
N ALA A 265 7.40 16.01 -11.62
CA ALA A 265 6.16 15.32 -11.25
C ALA A 265 5.12 16.25 -10.61
N TYR A 266 5.39 17.56 -10.49
CA TYR A 266 4.46 18.50 -9.86
C TYR A 266 3.14 18.65 -10.63
N GLY A 267 3.16 18.55 -11.96
CA GLY A 267 1.94 18.55 -12.77
C GLY A 267 0.99 17.42 -12.38
N GLU A 268 1.50 16.19 -12.28
CA GLU A 268 0.73 15.01 -11.85
C GLU A 268 0.22 15.16 -10.41
N LEU A 269 1.04 15.72 -9.51
CA LEU A 269 0.65 15.95 -8.11
C LEU A 269 -0.47 16.99 -7.97
N ILE A 270 -0.43 18.08 -8.76
CA ILE A 270 -1.50 19.08 -8.80
C ILE A 270 -2.78 18.46 -9.35
N GLU A 271 -2.68 17.74 -10.48
CA GLU A 271 -3.83 17.05 -11.08
C GLU A 271 -4.47 16.05 -10.11
N PHE A 272 -3.67 15.30 -9.36
CA PHE A 272 -4.16 14.41 -8.32
C PHE A 272 -4.86 15.15 -7.18
N ALA A 273 -4.31 16.30 -6.75
CA ALA A 273 -4.90 17.11 -5.69
C ALA A 273 -6.29 17.67 -6.05
N GLU A 274 -6.57 17.88 -7.33
CA GLU A 274 -7.89 18.30 -7.82
C GLU A 274 -8.91 17.16 -7.86
N ARG A 275 -8.43 15.90 -7.89
CA ARG A 275 -9.27 14.69 -8.08
C ARG A 275 -9.55 13.96 -6.77
N ILE A 276 -8.66 14.04 -5.79
CA ILE A 276 -8.83 13.37 -4.50
C ILE A 276 -10.05 13.92 -3.75
N ARG A 277 -10.83 13.03 -3.12
CA ARG A 277 -12.00 13.42 -2.34
C ARG A 277 -11.61 14.16 -1.05
N GLU A 278 -12.36 15.21 -0.71
CA GLU A 278 -12.09 16.08 0.45
C GLU A 278 -11.94 15.33 1.77
N GLU A 279 -12.68 14.24 1.96
CA GLU A 279 -12.67 13.44 3.18
C GLU A 279 -11.55 12.39 3.25
N THR A 280 -10.79 12.16 2.17
CA THR A 280 -9.77 11.10 2.13
C THR A 280 -8.50 11.55 2.86
N PRO A 281 -8.06 10.88 3.94
CA PRO A 281 -6.85 11.26 4.63
C PRO A 281 -5.61 11.00 3.77
N VAL A 282 -4.62 11.90 3.87
CA VAL A 282 -3.35 11.82 3.14
C VAL A 282 -2.21 11.58 4.14
N ILE A 283 -1.46 10.51 3.94
CA ILE A 283 -0.30 10.13 4.76
C ILE A 283 0.98 10.47 4.01
N LEU A 284 1.86 11.23 4.65
CA LEU A 284 3.18 11.57 4.13
C LEU A 284 4.27 10.63 4.70
N PRO A 285 5.37 10.38 3.97
CA PRO A 285 6.50 9.61 4.48
C PRO A 285 7.18 10.34 5.64
N GLY A 286 7.47 9.62 6.74
CA GLY A 286 8.07 10.21 7.93
C GLY A 286 9.50 10.72 7.73
N GLU A 287 10.34 9.97 7.02
CA GLU A 287 11.73 10.33 6.76
C GLU A 287 11.88 11.65 5.99
N TYR A 288 10.96 11.92 5.06
CA TYR A 288 10.96 13.09 4.19
C TYR A 288 9.85 14.09 4.51
N LEU A 289 9.31 14.07 5.73
CA LEU A 289 8.14 14.85 6.12
C LEU A 289 8.32 16.34 5.83
N GLU A 290 9.49 16.90 6.17
CA GLU A 290 9.78 18.32 5.97
C GLU A 290 9.69 18.75 4.51
N GLU A 291 10.42 18.04 3.66
CA GLU A 291 10.55 18.34 2.26
C GLU A 291 9.20 18.18 1.54
N MET A 292 8.43 17.16 1.92
CA MET A 292 7.08 16.95 1.45
C MET A 292 6.14 18.10 1.87
N ILE A 293 6.14 18.51 3.13
CA ILE A 293 5.32 19.64 3.61
C ILE A 293 5.68 20.92 2.86
N GLN A 294 6.98 21.22 2.72
CA GLN A 294 7.46 22.40 2.00
C GLN A 294 7.01 22.39 0.54
N THR A 295 7.16 21.26 -0.15
CA THR A 295 6.69 21.04 -1.53
C THR A 295 5.20 21.34 -1.65
N LEU A 296 4.38 20.75 -0.78
CA LEU A 296 2.92 20.94 -0.79
C LEU A 296 2.49 22.37 -0.44
N HIS A 297 3.28 23.12 0.34
CA HIS A 297 3.05 24.54 0.57
C HIS A 297 3.42 25.40 -0.63
N HIS A 298 4.53 25.09 -1.29
CA HIS A 298 4.98 25.79 -2.49
C HIS A 298 3.96 25.66 -3.63
N LEU A 299 3.47 24.44 -3.86
CA LEU A 299 2.50 24.17 -4.94
C LEU A 299 1.14 24.83 -4.74
N LYS A 300 0.69 25.07 -3.50
CA LYS A 300 -0.56 25.83 -3.28
C LYS A 300 -0.45 27.30 -3.67
N LYS A 301 0.75 27.87 -3.57
CA LYS A 301 1.00 29.31 -3.81
C LYS A 301 1.20 29.64 -5.29
N SER A 302 1.49 28.62 -6.09
CA SER A 302 1.74 28.72 -7.53
C SER A 302 0.44 28.54 -8.28
#